data_AF-A0A927K377-F1
#
_entry.id   AF-A0A927K377-F1
#
_cell.length_a   1.000
_cell.length_b   1.000
_cell.length_c   1.000
_cell.angle_alpha   90.00
_cell.angle_beta   90.00
_cell.angle_gamma   90.00
#
_symmetry.space_group_name_H-M   'P 1'
#
loop_
_entity.id
_entity.type
_entity.pdbx_description
1 polymer ?
#
loop_
_entity_poly.entity_id
_entity_poly.type
_entity_poly.pdbx_seq_one_letter_code
_entity_poly.pdbx_strand_id
1 'polypeptide(L)'
;MPSTRTPGRRVAERAPSRLGPGLVVHLARAAWWLAMAAAVGLIAASALEVGPARGDEVAAVLVSTCYTVALAIRTGGRPLVFGGVALLLGGAAVLADLPTVRDGAAVLTAVAAGVLAVMATVPAVRFRAAVGEALLAAVIAGIGAFAVIGYRPQVELDRFDYLSLALAFLLATGLVYRLGAGLYGLGRRGLVVVLLGSVVLAGTLAYAELLRRYGAPDVVDSIVEGVRWVRANLGAVPRPIQVLVGVPALVWGTHMRARRRQGWWVSAFGVAATVSIAGLLVNPATRLAEAGLITAYSLALGLLIGYLIIRIDLAFTAPGGRRGRRAEELTALRPEPGRFQPLL
;
A
#
# COMPACT_ATOMS: atom_id res chain seq x y z
N MET A 1 -17.15 -1.38 -71.87
CA MET A 1 -16.35 -0.46 -71.04
C MET A 1 -15.40 -1.28 -70.18
N PRO A 2 -14.08 -1.18 -70.36
CA PRO A 2 -13.10 -1.92 -69.55
C PRO A 2 -12.74 -1.13 -68.28
N SER A 3 -12.96 -1.70 -67.10
CA SER A 3 -12.54 -1.09 -65.83
C SER A 3 -11.09 -1.46 -65.51
N THR A 4 -10.25 -0.44 -65.40
CA THR A 4 -8.83 -0.46 -65.07
C THR A 4 -8.58 -0.97 -63.65
N ARG A 5 -7.71 -1.98 -63.51
CA ARG A 5 -7.15 -2.42 -62.23
C ARG A 5 -6.00 -1.49 -61.84
N THR A 6 -6.12 -0.80 -60.71
CA THR A 6 -5.03 -0.06 -60.07
C THR A 6 -4.06 -1.04 -59.38
N PRO A 7 -2.73 -0.91 -59.56
CA PRO A 7 -1.75 -1.79 -58.92
C PRO A 7 -1.56 -1.42 -57.44
N GLY A 8 -1.61 -2.45 -56.58
CA GLY A 8 -1.44 -2.35 -55.14
C GLY A 8 -0.07 -1.80 -54.74
N ARG A 9 -0.10 -0.77 -53.89
CA ARG A 9 1.06 -0.18 -53.23
C ARG A 9 1.62 -1.21 -52.22
N ARG A 10 2.76 -1.83 -52.53
CA ARG A 10 3.46 -2.71 -51.59
C ARG A 10 3.90 -1.90 -50.38
N VAL A 11 3.32 -2.18 -49.22
CA VAL A 11 3.77 -1.65 -47.93
C VAL A 11 5.16 -2.21 -47.67
N ALA A 12 6.15 -1.33 -47.57
CA ALA A 12 7.52 -1.71 -47.21
C ALA A 12 7.50 -2.33 -45.80
N GLU A 13 7.81 -3.62 -45.74
CA GLU A 13 7.97 -4.40 -44.52
C GLU A 13 9.16 -3.84 -43.74
N ARG A 14 8.89 -3.19 -42.59
CA ARG A 14 9.95 -2.66 -41.72
C ARG A 14 10.77 -3.84 -41.18
N ALA A 15 12.08 -3.76 -41.33
CA ALA A 15 13.02 -4.76 -40.79
C ALA A 15 12.78 -4.99 -39.29
N PRO A 16 12.75 -6.25 -38.82
CA PRO A 16 12.56 -6.56 -37.41
C PRO A 16 13.76 -6.03 -36.60
N SER A 17 13.47 -5.22 -35.58
CA SER A 17 14.46 -4.77 -34.60
C SER A 17 15.13 -6.00 -33.95
N ARG A 18 16.47 -6.07 -34.03
CA ARG A 18 17.30 -7.23 -33.63
C ARG A 18 17.32 -7.56 -32.12
N LEU A 19 16.55 -6.84 -31.31
CA LEU A 19 16.31 -7.18 -29.90
C LEU A 19 14.81 -7.45 -29.75
N GLY A 20 14.46 -8.72 -29.56
CA GLY A 20 13.07 -9.09 -29.32
C GLY A 20 12.52 -8.34 -28.11
N PRO A 21 11.29 -7.79 -28.17
CA PRO A 21 10.70 -7.01 -27.08
C PRO A 21 10.67 -7.76 -25.74
N GLY A 22 10.72 -9.10 -25.75
CA GLY A 22 10.83 -9.93 -24.55
C GLY A 22 12.13 -9.73 -23.77
N LEU A 23 13.30 -9.64 -24.44
CA LEU A 23 14.59 -9.56 -23.76
C LEU A 23 14.70 -8.29 -22.90
N VAL A 24 14.24 -7.15 -23.45
CA VAL A 24 14.25 -5.85 -22.75
C VAL A 24 13.40 -5.92 -21.48
N VAL A 25 12.23 -6.55 -21.55
CA VAL A 25 11.33 -6.72 -20.38
C VAL A 25 11.93 -7.66 -19.33
N HIS A 26 12.62 -8.73 -19.75
CA HIS A 26 13.33 -9.62 -18.83
C HIS A 26 14.49 -8.91 -18.14
N LEU A 27 15.32 -8.17 -18.88
CA LEU A 27 16.44 -7.40 -18.33
C LEU A 27 15.98 -6.30 -17.39
N ALA A 28 14.94 -5.53 -17.75
CA ALA A 28 14.39 -4.48 -16.89
C ALA A 28 13.86 -5.05 -15.57
N ARG A 29 13.19 -6.21 -15.62
CA ARG A 29 12.69 -6.90 -14.43
C ARG A 29 13.82 -7.50 -13.59
N ALA A 30 14.85 -8.07 -14.22
CA ALA A 30 16.03 -8.55 -13.53
C ALA A 30 16.76 -7.39 -12.83
N ALA A 31 16.95 -6.26 -13.52
CA ALA A 31 17.54 -5.05 -12.96
C ALA A 31 16.72 -4.52 -11.77
N TRP A 32 15.39 -4.52 -11.86
CA TRP A 32 14.52 -4.13 -10.76
C TRP A 32 14.68 -5.06 -9.54
N TRP A 33 14.70 -6.37 -9.75
CA TRP A 33 14.92 -7.32 -8.65
C TRP A 33 16.31 -7.20 -8.03
N LEU A 34 17.33 -7.00 -8.85
CA LEU A 34 18.70 -6.77 -8.38
C LEU A 34 18.78 -5.46 -7.58
N ALA A 35 18.16 -4.38 -8.04
CA ALA A 35 18.11 -3.11 -7.32
C ALA A 35 17.36 -3.24 -5.98
N MET A 36 16.23 -3.95 -5.96
CA MET A 36 15.49 -4.22 -4.74
C MET A 36 16.29 -5.09 -3.76
N ALA A 37 16.94 -6.16 -4.25
CA ALA A 37 17.78 -7.03 -3.44
C ALA A 37 19.00 -6.27 -2.87
N ALA A 38 19.64 -5.43 -3.67
CA ALA A 38 20.73 -4.56 -3.23
C ALA A 38 20.27 -3.57 -2.16
N ALA A 39 19.10 -2.95 -2.34
CA ALA A 39 18.54 -2.02 -1.35
C ALA A 39 18.20 -2.71 -0.03
N VAL A 40 17.58 -3.90 -0.07
CA VAL A 40 17.31 -4.70 1.13
C VAL A 40 18.62 -5.15 1.79
N GLY A 41 19.63 -5.53 1.00
CA GLY A 41 20.97 -5.84 1.49
C GLY A 41 21.61 -4.65 2.22
N LEU A 42 21.51 -3.45 1.66
CA LEU A 42 22.01 -2.22 2.29
C LEU A 42 21.25 -1.87 3.58
N ILE A 43 19.93 -2.09 3.64
CA ILE A 43 19.13 -1.93 4.87
C ILE A 43 19.58 -2.92 5.95
N ALA A 44 19.82 -4.18 5.58
CA ALA A 44 20.30 -5.19 6.53
C ALA A 44 21.71 -4.87 7.02
N ALA A 45 22.57 -4.40 6.11
CA ALA A 45 23.95 -4.00 6.39
C ALA A 45 23.97 -2.79 7.37
N SER A 46 23.17 -1.75 7.09
CA SER A 46 23.07 -0.58 7.97
C SER A 46 22.47 -0.92 9.34
N ALA A 47 21.48 -1.82 9.41
CA ALA A 47 20.91 -2.29 10.67
C ALA A 47 21.90 -3.07 11.54
N LEU A 48 22.91 -3.69 10.92
CA LEU A 48 24.00 -4.39 11.62
C LEU A 48 25.21 -3.48 11.89
N GLU A 49 25.13 -2.19 11.55
CA GLU A 49 26.26 -1.24 11.60
C GLU A 49 27.47 -1.70 10.76
N VAL A 50 27.24 -2.54 9.75
CA VAL A 50 28.26 -3.05 8.83
C VAL A 50 28.00 -2.49 7.44
N GLY A 51 28.85 -1.62 6.92
CA GLY A 51 28.74 -1.17 5.53
C GLY A 51 29.11 0.30 5.30
N PRO A 52 28.83 0.83 4.10
CA PRO A 52 29.16 2.21 3.76
C PRO A 52 28.34 3.20 4.60
N ALA A 53 28.97 4.31 4.99
CA ALA A 53 28.37 5.31 5.91
C ALA A 53 27.06 5.96 5.40
N ARG A 54 26.79 5.89 4.08
CA ARG A 54 25.55 6.38 3.43
C ARG A 54 24.70 5.25 2.85
N GLY A 55 24.88 4.02 3.34
CA GLY A 55 24.15 2.85 2.84
C GLY A 55 22.63 2.96 3.03
N ASP A 56 22.19 3.56 4.13
CA ASP A 56 20.79 3.86 4.45
C ASP A 56 20.16 4.85 3.45
N GLU A 57 20.86 5.93 3.13
CA GLU A 57 20.41 6.95 2.16
C GLU A 57 20.31 6.37 0.75
N VAL A 58 21.31 5.59 0.32
CA VAL A 58 21.30 4.91 -0.98
C VAL A 58 20.15 3.90 -1.06
N ALA A 59 19.94 3.11 0.00
CA ALA A 59 18.83 2.18 0.05
C ALA A 59 17.47 2.89 -0.02
N ALA A 60 17.32 4.03 0.66
CA ALA A 60 16.12 4.84 0.62
C ALA A 60 15.76 5.32 -0.80
N VAL A 61 16.75 5.78 -1.56
CA VAL A 61 16.58 6.20 -2.97
C VAL A 61 16.25 5.01 -3.87
N LEU A 62 16.91 3.87 -3.68
CA LEU A 62 16.66 2.67 -4.48
C LEU A 62 15.25 2.11 -4.22
N VAL A 63 14.82 2.00 -2.97
CA VAL A 63 13.48 1.51 -2.61
C VAL A 63 12.40 2.46 -3.12
N SER A 64 12.53 3.78 -2.88
CA SER A 64 11.53 4.76 -3.33
C SER A 64 11.38 4.75 -4.86
N THR A 65 12.50 4.64 -5.58
CA THR A 65 12.54 4.51 -7.04
C THR A 65 11.88 3.21 -7.49
N CYS A 66 12.27 2.06 -6.93
CA CYS A 66 11.72 0.77 -7.29
C CYS A 66 10.22 0.67 -7.00
N TYR A 67 9.76 1.25 -5.89
CA TYR A 67 8.34 1.27 -5.52
C TYR A 67 7.53 2.15 -6.46
N THR A 68 8.07 3.31 -6.84
CA THR A 68 7.44 4.18 -7.82
C THR A 68 7.34 3.52 -9.19
N VAL A 69 8.39 2.83 -9.63
CA VAL A 69 8.39 2.02 -10.86
C VAL A 69 7.34 0.91 -10.78
N ALA A 70 7.30 0.15 -9.69
CA ALA A 70 6.35 -0.94 -9.50
C ALA A 70 4.90 -0.43 -9.48
N LEU A 71 4.65 0.70 -8.81
CA LEU A 71 3.33 1.33 -8.77
C LEU A 71 2.92 1.79 -10.18
N ALA A 72 3.82 2.43 -10.91
CA ALA A 72 3.57 2.85 -12.29
C ALA A 72 3.26 1.66 -13.22
N ILE A 73 3.98 0.54 -13.11
CA ILE A 73 3.68 -0.70 -13.85
C ILE A 73 2.27 -1.18 -13.49
N ARG A 74 1.97 -1.27 -12.19
CA ARG A 74 0.69 -1.80 -11.70
C ARG A 74 -0.50 -0.95 -12.14
N THR A 75 -0.31 0.36 -12.29
CA THR A 75 -1.35 1.30 -12.70
C THR A 75 -1.37 1.59 -14.20
N GLY A 76 -0.62 0.85 -15.03
CA GLY A 76 -0.57 1.07 -16.48
C GLY A 76 0.04 2.42 -16.89
N GLY A 77 0.94 2.98 -16.06
CA GLY A 77 1.63 4.25 -16.28
C GLY A 77 2.94 4.11 -17.05
N ARG A 78 3.78 5.17 -17.01
CA ARG A 78 5.10 5.21 -17.67
C ARG A 78 6.22 4.97 -16.65
N PRO A 79 6.65 3.72 -16.40
CA PRO A 79 7.56 3.39 -15.30
C PRO A 79 8.91 4.09 -15.37
N LEU A 80 9.47 4.27 -16.56
CA LEU A 80 10.76 4.96 -16.73
C LEU A 80 10.67 6.45 -16.38
N VAL A 81 9.53 7.09 -16.68
CA VAL A 81 9.34 8.52 -16.37
C VAL A 81 9.17 8.71 -14.87
N PHE A 82 8.24 7.97 -14.25
CA PHE A 82 8.00 8.10 -12.81
C PHE A 82 9.17 7.59 -11.98
N GLY A 83 9.83 6.51 -12.40
CA GLY A 83 11.05 6.01 -11.78
C GLY A 83 12.22 7.00 -11.91
N GLY A 84 12.42 7.59 -13.09
CA GLY A 84 13.42 8.63 -13.30
C GLY A 84 13.18 9.85 -12.41
N VAL A 85 11.93 10.32 -12.32
CA VAL A 85 11.55 11.42 -11.41
C VAL A 85 11.80 11.05 -9.95
N ALA A 86 11.42 9.84 -9.52
CA ALA A 86 11.68 9.38 -8.15
C ALA A 86 13.17 9.30 -7.83
N LEU A 87 13.98 8.80 -8.77
CA LEU A 87 15.43 8.74 -8.64
C LEU A 87 16.05 10.13 -8.54
N LEU A 88 15.59 11.07 -9.39
CA LEU A 88 16.06 12.45 -9.37
C LEU A 88 15.69 13.16 -8.07
N LEU A 89 14.44 13.05 -7.62
CA LEU A 89 13.99 13.69 -6.39
C LEU A 89 14.64 13.07 -5.15
N GLY A 90 14.71 11.76 -5.06
CA GLY A 90 15.38 11.06 -3.95
C GLY A 90 16.87 11.33 -3.93
N GLY A 91 17.53 11.28 -5.09
CA GLY A 91 18.95 11.61 -5.23
C GLY A 91 19.22 13.08 -4.86
N ALA A 92 18.39 14.01 -5.34
CA ALA A 92 18.50 15.42 -4.97
C ALA A 92 18.29 15.65 -3.47
N ALA A 93 17.37 14.92 -2.82
CA ALA A 93 17.15 15.02 -1.38
C ALA A 93 18.40 14.63 -0.57
N VAL A 94 19.08 13.56 -0.99
CA VAL A 94 20.31 13.09 -0.33
C VAL A 94 21.50 14.01 -0.64
N LEU A 95 21.63 14.46 -1.89
CA LEU A 95 22.78 15.26 -2.33
C LEU A 95 22.72 16.72 -1.85
N ALA A 96 21.52 17.32 -1.82
CA ALA A 96 21.35 18.72 -1.40
C ALA A 96 21.40 18.88 0.13
N ASP A 97 21.16 17.80 0.87
CA ASP A 97 21.16 17.77 2.34
C ASP A 97 20.24 18.81 3.01
N LEU A 98 19.21 19.24 2.30
CA LEU A 98 18.22 20.20 2.81
C LEU A 98 17.13 19.45 3.59
N PRO A 99 16.90 19.78 4.88
CA PRO A 99 15.91 19.09 5.72
C PRO A 99 14.53 19.00 5.06
N THR A 100 14.06 20.11 4.49
CA THR A 100 12.75 20.19 3.83
C THR A 100 12.61 19.25 2.63
N VAL A 101 13.70 19.00 1.89
CA VAL A 101 13.68 18.12 0.71
C VAL A 101 13.73 16.65 1.15
N ARG A 102 14.51 16.33 2.20
CA ARG A 102 14.52 15.01 2.83
C ARG A 102 13.16 14.64 3.42
N ASP A 103 12.50 15.59 4.08
CA ASP A 103 11.15 15.41 4.64
C ASP A 103 10.13 15.14 3.54
N GLY A 104 10.16 15.92 2.46
CA GLY A 104 9.31 15.69 1.29
C GLY A 104 9.54 14.32 0.64
N ALA A 105 10.81 13.91 0.49
CA ALA A 105 11.15 12.60 -0.05
C ALA A 105 10.67 11.45 0.87
N ALA A 106 10.80 11.61 2.19
CA ALA A 106 10.31 10.65 3.18
C ALA A 106 8.78 10.50 3.10
N VAL A 107 8.04 11.62 3.05
CA VAL A 107 6.57 11.60 2.91
C VAL A 107 6.14 10.92 1.61
N LEU A 108 6.75 11.30 0.47
CA LEU A 108 6.42 10.68 -0.82
C LEU A 108 6.76 9.20 -0.87
N THR A 109 7.83 8.78 -0.18
CA THR A 109 8.21 7.37 -0.06
C THR A 109 7.20 6.59 0.77
N ALA A 110 6.73 7.13 1.89
CA ALA A 110 5.68 6.53 2.71
C ALA A 110 4.37 6.37 1.93
N VAL A 111 4.00 7.41 1.16
CA VAL A 111 2.83 7.39 0.26
C VAL A 111 2.98 6.30 -0.81
N ALA A 112 4.10 6.27 -1.52
CA ALA A 112 4.35 5.29 -2.57
C ALA A 112 4.35 3.85 -2.02
N ALA A 113 5.00 3.62 -0.88
CA ALA A 113 5.02 2.32 -0.20
C ALA A 113 3.62 1.88 0.23
N GLY A 114 2.87 2.77 0.88
CA GLY A 114 1.54 2.48 1.37
C GLY A 114 0.56 2.16 0.23
N VAL A 115 0.56 2.97 -0.82
CA VAL A 115 -0.33 2.75 -1.98
C VAL A 115 0.10 1.53 -2.79
N LEU A 116 1.40 1.33 -3.02
CA LEU A 116 1.91 0.13 -3.70
C LEU A 116 1.51 -1.13 -2.95
N ALA A 117 1.64 -1.15 -1.62
CA ALA A 117 1.26 -2.29 -0.81
C ALA A 117 -0.21 -2.71 -1.04
N VAL A 118 -1.12 -1.74 -1.15
CA VAL A 118 -2.53 -2.00 -1.48
C VAL A 118 -2.69 -2.48 -2.92
N MET A 119 -2.07 -1.80 -3.89
CA MET A 119 -2.21 -2.11 -5.33
C MET A 119 -1.56 -3.44 -5.73
N ALA A 120 -0.57 -3.90 -4.96
CA ALA A 120 0.10 -5.18 -5.13
C ALA A 120 -0.77 -6.37 -4.69
N THR A 121 -1.83 -6.14 -3.90
CA THR A 121 -2.73 -7.21 -3.47
C THR A 121 -3.54 -7.79 -4.63
N VAL A 122 -3.91 -9.05 -4.51
CA VAL A 122 -4.67 -9.83 -5.50
C VAL A 122 -6.01 -10.25 -4.87
N PRO A 123 -7.08 -10.47 -5.67
CA PRO A 123 -8.34 -10.97 -5.14
C PRO A 123 -8.19 -12.31 -4.41
N ALA A 124 -8.88 -12.43 -3.27
CA ALA A 124 -8.76 -13.60 -2.40
C ALA A 124 -10.13 -14.22 -2.07
N VAL A 125 -10.42 -15.39 -2.64
CA VAL A 125 -11.71 -16.08 -2.41
C VAL A 125 -11.86 -16.54 -0.95
N ARG A 126 -10.76 -17.00 -0.34
CA ARG A 126 -10.72 -17.55 1.02
C ARG A 126 -10.06 -16.58 2.00
N PHE A 127 -10.51 -16.61 3.26
CA PHE A 127 -9.91 -15.79 4.32
C PHE A 127 -8.41 -16.02 4.49
N ARG A 128 -7.92 -17.27 4.42
CA ARG A 128 -6.47 -17.55 4.51
C ARG A 128 -5.67 -16.90 3.38
N ALA A 129 -6.24 -16.80 2.18
CA ALA A 129 -5.60 -16.09 1.08
C ALA A 129 -5.59 -14.58 1.36
N ALA A 130 -6.70 -14.02 1.87
CA ALA A 130 -6.78 -12.60 2.24
C ALA A 130 -5.81 -12.23 3.38
N VAL A 131 -5.58 -13.14 4.33
CA VAL A 131 -4.51 -13.01 5.35
C VAL A 131 -3.15 -12.93 4.68
N GLY A 132 -2.85 -13.82 3.72
CA GLY A 132 -1.61 -13.76 2.94
C GLY A 132 -1.42 -12.44 2.20
N GLU A 133 -2.49 -11.88 1.63
CA GLU A 133 -2.46 -10.55 0.98
C GLU A 133 -2.18 -9.42 1.99
N ALA A 134 -2.81 -9.45 3.16
CA ALA A 134 -2.58 -8.45 4.20
C ALA A 134 -1.15 -8.52 4.76
N LEU A 135 -0.61 -9.73 4.96
CA LEU A 135 0.78 -9.93 5.38
C LEU A 135 1.77 -9.43 4.32
N LEU A 136 1.53 -9.73 3.04
CA LEU A 136 2.37 -9.21 1.96
C LEU A 136 2.33 -7.69 1.90
N ALA A 137 1.15 -7.08 2.02
CA ALA A 137 1.01 -5.63 2.06
C ALA A 137 1.79 -5.01 3.24
N ALA A 138 1.73 -5.64 4.42
CA ALA A 138 2.51 -5.21 5.58
C ALA A 138 4.03 -5.34 5.36
N VAL A 139 4.50 -6.40 4.68
CA VAL A 139 5.93 -6.56 4.33
C VAL A 139 6.38 -5.45 3.36
N ILE A 140 5.60 -5.16 2.32
CA ILE A 140 5.90 -4.06 1.38
C ILE A 140 5.95 -2.72 2.13
N ALA A 141 4.97 -2.46 2.99
CA ALA A 141 4.96 -1.24 3.81
C ALA A 141 6.15 -1.18 4.78
N GLY A 142 6.53 -2.31 5.39
CA GLY A 142 7.64 -2.42 6.32
C GLY A 142 9.00 -2.13 5.66
N ILE A 143 9.24 -2.67 4.47
CA ILE A 143 10.43 -2.31 3.67
C ILE A 143 10.39 -0.80 3.33
N GLY A 144 9.22 -0.27 3.00
CA GLY A 144 9.00 1.18 2.85
C GLY A 144 9.39 1.98 4.09
N ALA A 145 9.13 1.47 5.30
CA ALA A 145 9.50 2.15 6.55
C ALA A 145 11.00 2.35 6.72
N PHE A 146 11.80 1.35 6.33
CA PHE A 146 13.25 1.48 6.31
C PHE A 146 13.74 2.52 5.28
N ALA A 147 13.06 2.60 4.13
CA ALA A 147 13.37 3.62 3.14
C ALA A 147 13.01 5.03 3.63
N VAL A 148 11.89 5.18 4.34
CA VAL A 148 11.46 6.47 4.92
C VAL A 148 12.48 6.98 5.93
N ILE A 149 12.91 6.14 6.89
CA ILE A 149 13.90 6.56 7.89
C ILE A 149 15.29 6.78 7.28
N GLY A 150 15.64 6.11 6.18
CA GLY A 150 16.91 6.31 5.49
C GLY A 150 17.11 7.72 4.92
N TYR A 151 16.04 8.49 4.70
CA TYR A 151 16.15 9.92 4.37
C TYR A 151 16.49 10.81 5.58
N ARG A 152 16.41 10.26 6.80
CA ARG A 152 16.62 10.95 8.09
C ARG A 152 15.71 12.20 8.22
N PRO A 153 14.38 12.05 8.10
CA PRO A 153 13.46 13.17 8.16
C PRO A 153 13.47 13.85 9.54
N GLN A 154 13.35 15.17 9.56
CA GLN A 154 13.29 16.01 10.77
C GLN A 154 11.90 16.63 10.92
N VAL A 155 10.88 15.78 10.89
CA VAL A 155 9.48 16.18 10.85
C VAL A 155 8.80 16.10 12.22
N GLU A 156 7.83 16.99 12.44
CA GLU A 156 6.83 16.81 13.48
C GLU A 156 5.96 15.59 13.14
N LEU A 157 5.93 14.59 14.04
CA LEU A 157 5.32 13.28 13.79
C LEU A 157 3.85 13.37 13.35
N ASP A 158 3.08 14.25 13.99
CA ASP A 158 1.67 14.42 13.65
C ASP A 158 1.48 14.97 12.23
N ARG A 159 2.30 15.96 11.82
CA ARG A 159 2.25 16.50 10.45
C ARG A 159 2.62 15.44 9.42
N PHE A 160 3.64 14.63 9.72
CA PHE A 160 4.06 13.54 8.85
C PHE A 160 2.94 12.51 8.66
N ASP A 161 2.34 12.06 9.76
CA ASP A 161 1.27 11.06 9.74
C ASP A 161 0.04 11.60 8.98
N TYR A 162 -0.39 12.84 9.25
CA TYR A 162 -1.53 13.43 8.53
C TYR A 162 -1.26 13.66 7.05
N LEU A 163 -0.11 14.23 6.71
CA LEU A 163 0.23 14.57 5.32
C LEU A 163 0.40 13.31 4.47
N SER A 164 1.15 12.33 4.96
CA SER A 164 1.35 11.06 4.24
C SER A 164 0.03 10.31 4.08
N LEU A 165 -0.81 10.26 5.11
CA LEU A 165 -2.12 9.63 5.05
C LEU A 165 -3.04 10.33 4.05
N ALA A 166 -3.13 11.67 4.09
CA ALA A 166 -3.97 12.45 3.19
C ALA A 166 -3.54 12.28 1.73
N LEU A 167 -2.24 12.43 1.43
CA LEU A 167 -1.71 12.25 0.07
C LEU A 167 -1.91 10.83 -0.43
N ALA A 168 -1.75 9.82 0.41
CA ALA A 168 -1.94 8.44 0.02
C ALA A 168 -3.41 8.10 -0.21
N PHE A 169 -4.34 8.65 0.56
CA PHE A 169 -5.77 8.53 0.27
C PHE A 169 -6.15 9.21 -1.04
N LEU A 170 -5.62 10.41 -1.32
CA LEU A 170 -5.85 11.10 -2.59
C LEU A 170 -5.34 10.27 -3.76
N LEU A 171 -4.11 9.77 -3.67
CA LEU A 171 -3.51 8.93 -4.71
C LEU A 171 -4.27 7.62 -4.89
N ALA A 172 -4.56 6.89 -3.83
CA ALA A 172 -5.29 5.63 -3.89
C ALA A 172 -6.71 5.79 -4.43
N THR A 173 -7.41 6.86 -4.02
CA THR A 173 -8.73 7.22 -4.55
C THR A 173 -8.65 7.52 -6.04
N GLY A 174 -7.69 8.33 -6.47
CA GLY A 174 -7.48 8.63 -7.90
C GLY A 174 -7.18 7.38 -8.72
N LEU A 175 -6.38 6.46 -8.19
CA LEU A 175 -6.09 5.18 -8.84
C LEU A 175 -7.33 4.29 -8.91
N VAL A 176 -8.04 4.08 -7.81
CA VAL A 176 -9.26 3.25 -7.77
C VAL A 176 -10.34 3.80 -8.69
N TYR A 177 -10.49 5.12 -8.75
CA TYR A 177 -11.39 5.78 -9.70
C TYR A 177 -11.05 5.39 -11.15
N ARG A 178 -9.75 5.39 -11.51
CA ARG A 178 -9.27 4.98 -12.85
C ARG A 178 -9.42 3.49 -13.13
N LEU A 179 -9.33 2.61 -12.13
CA LEU A 179 -9.44 1.14 -12.27
C LEU A 179 -10.84 0.63 -12.72
N GLY A 180 -11.70 1.51 -13.19
CA GLY A 180 -13.04 1.15 -13.68
C GLY A 180 -14.00 0.80 -12.55
N ALA A 181 -13.74 1.31 -11.34
CA ALA A 181 -14.68 1.32 -10.23
C ALA A 181 -15.37 2.69 -10.06
N GLY A 182 -15.22 3.61 -11.02
CA GLY A 182 -15.69 5.02 -10.99
C GLY A 182 -17.08 5.21 -10.40
N LEU A 183 -17.49 6.44 -10.08
CA LEU A 183 -18.66 6.68 -9.22
C LEU A 183 -19.94 5.92 -9.62
N TYR A 184 -20.17 5.72 -10.92
CA TYR A 184 -21.29 4.94 -11.48
C TYR A 184 -21.20 3.41 -11.26
N GLY A 185 -20.00 2.89 -11.00
CA GLY A 185 -19.74 1.51 -10.61
C GLY A 185 -19.90 1.24 -9.10
N LEU A 186 -19.99 2.28 -8.26
CA LEU A 186 -20.53 2.16 -6.91
C LEU A 186 -22.04 1.99 -7.02
N GLY A 187 -22.51 0.76 -7.12
CA GLY A 187 -23.89 0.46 -6.76
C GLY A 187 -24.15 0.90 -5.30
N ARG A 188 -25.42 0.98 -4.90
CA ARG A 188 -25.83 1.46 -3.57
C ARG A 188 -25.00 0.89 -2.41
N ARG A 189 -24.63 -0.39 -2.48
CA ARG A 189 -23.78 -1.05 -1.47
C ARG A 189 -22.36 -0.50 -1.43
N GLY A 190 -21.71 -0.31 -2.58
CA GLY A 190 -20.37 0.28 -2.64
C GLY A 190 -20.36 1.69 -2.04
N LEU A 191 -21.39 2.49 -2.32
CA LEU A 191 -21.53 3.84 -1.77
C LEU A 191 -21.68 3.82 -0.25
N VAL A 192 -22.52 2.93 0.29
CA VAL A 192 -22.66 2.75 1.74
C VAL A 192 -21.33 2.35 2.38
N VAL A 193 -20.56 1.46 1.75
CA VAL A 193 -19.28 1.04 2.31
C VAL A 193 -18.24 2.16 2.30
N VAL A 194 -18.16 2.95 1.22
CA VAL A 194 -17.27 4.11 1.16
C VAL A 194 -17.68 5.15 2.19
N LEU A 195 -18.97 5.46 2.29
CA LEU A 195 -19.48 6.40 3.27
C LEU A 195 -19.19 5.94 4.70
N LEU A 196 -19.50 4.68 5.02
CA LEU A 196 -19.24 4.10 6.34
C LEU A 196 -17.74 4.08 6.65
N GLY A 197 -16.89 3.66 5.70
CA GLY A 197 -15.44 3.67 5.85
C GLY A 197 -14.89 5.07 6.11
N SER A 198 -15.37 6.07 5.35
CA SER A 198 -15.02 7.49 5.55
C SER A 198 -15.48 8.01 6.90
N VAL A 199 -16.69 7.65 7.36
CA VAL A 199 -17.21 8.04 8.68
C VAL A 199 -16.39 7.40 9.80
N VAL A 200 -16.06 6.11 9.71
CA VAL A 200 -15.23 5.43 10.72
C VAL A 200 -13.83 6.02 10.76
N LEU A 201 -13.23 6.28 9.59
CA LEU A 201 -11.92 6.92 9.49
C LEU A 201 -11.95 8.33 10.11
N ALA A 202 -12.88 9.18 9.66
CA ALA A 202 -13.03 10.53 10.17
C ALA A 202 -13.32 10.54 11.67
N GLY A 203 -14.19 9.65 12.15
CA GLY A 203 -14.49 9.48 13.56
C GLY A 203 -13.26 9.05 14.38
N THR A 204 -12.45 8.13 13.86
CA THR A 204 -11.21 7.69 14.52
C THR A 204 -10.21 8.84 14.66
N LEU A 205 -10.02 9.62 13.59
CA LEU A 205 -9.11 10.77 13.58
C LEU A 205 -9.65 11.92 14.46
N ALA A 206 -10.93 12.24 14.35
CA ALA A 206 -11.57 13.28 15.13
C ALA A 206 -11.57 12.94 16.62
N TYR A 207 -11.83 11.69 16.99
CA TYR A 207 -11.74 11.23 18.37
C TYR A 207 -10.32 11.36 18.93
N ALA A 208 -9.31 10.94 18.17
CA ALA A 208 -7.92 11.10 18.57
C ALA A 208 -7.56 12.58 18.78
N GLU A 209 -8.01 13.47 17.88
CA GLU A 209 -7.73 14.90 17.98
C GLU A 209 -8.49 15.58 19.12
N LEU A 210 -9.76 15.20 19.35
CA LEU A 210 -10.55 15.67 20.48
C LEU A 210 -9.92 15.27 21.81
N LEU A 211 -9.47 14.02 21.92
CA LEU A 211 -8.78 13.54 23.12
C LEU A 211 -7.46 14.30 23.36
N ARG A 212 -6.72 14.61 22.29
CA ARG A 212 -5.46 15.37 22.36
C ARG A 212 -5.65 16.83 22.77
N ARG A 213 -6.69 17.50 22.27
CA ARG A 213 -6.91 18.95 22.50
C ARG A 213 -7.80 19.27 23.69
N TYR A 214 -8.80 18.43 23.96
CA TYR A 214 -9.89 18.71 24.89
C TYR A 214 -10.13 17.56 25.87
N GLY A 215 -9.26 16.55 25.91
CA GLY A 215 -9.39 15.43 26.84
C GLY A 215 -9.41 15.91 28.29
N ALA A 216 -10.41 15.47 29.06
CA ALA A 216 -10.42 15.70 30.50
C ALA A 216 -9.18 15.02 31.12
N PRO A 217 -8.45 15.68 32.04
CA PRO A 217 -7.20 15.17 32.59
C PRO A 217 -7.31 13.73 33.10
N ASP A 218 -8.35 13.43 33.89
CA ASP A 218 -8.55 12.09 34.49
C ASP A 218 -8.73 10.98 33.44
N VAL A 219 -9.41 11.29 32.32
CA VAL A 219 -9.63 10.35 31.22
C VAL A 219 -8.34 10.11 30.46
N VAL A 220 -7.58 11.18 30.19
CA VAL A 220 -6.28 11.09 29.52
C VAL A 220 -5.31 10.29 30.39
N ASP A 221 -5.26 10.56 31.70
CA ASP A 221 -4.38 9.88 32.64
C ASP A 221 -4.68 8.37 32.72
N SER A 222 -5.95 8.00 32.79
CA SER A 222 -6.37 6.59 32.77
C SER A 222 -5.95 5.88 31.49
N ILE A 223 -6.08 6.54 30.33
CA ILE A 223 -5.65 5.99 29.03
C ILE A 223 -4.14 5.87 28.97
N VAL A 224 -3.40 6.91 29.40
CA VAL A 224 -1.94 6.92 29.42
C VAL A 224 -1.40 5.87 30.37
N GLU A 225 -2.04 5.65 31.51
CA GLU A 225 -1.71 4.56 32.43
C GLU A 225 -1.95 3.19 31.80
N GLY A 226 -3.08 2.97 31.14
CA GLY A 226 -3.33 1.75 30.38
C GLY A 226 -2.30 1.51 29.27
N VAL A 227 -1.94 2.55 28.52
CA VAL A 227 -0.89 2.51 27.49
C VAL A 227 0.48 2.17 28.10
N ARG A 228 0.83 2.76 29.25
CA ARG A 228 2.05 2.44 29.98
C ARG A 228 2.06 0.99 30.45
N TRP A 229 0.94 0.51 30.99
CA TRP A 229 0.78 -0.89 31.41
C TRP A 229 0.95 -1.86 30.23
N VAL A 230 0.28 -1.60 29.11
CA VAL A 230 0.40 -2.43 27.91
C VAL A 230 1.83 -2.43 27.39
N ARG A 231 2.49 -1.25 27.34
CA ARG A 231 3.89 -1.16 26.91
C ARG A 231 4.83 -1.90 27.86
N ALA A 232 4.60 -1.84 29.16
CA ALA A 232 5.42 -2.53 30.16
C ALA A 232 5.25 -4.06 30.12
N ASN A 233 4.05 -4.57 29.87
CA ASN A 233 3.74 -6.00 29.92
C ASN A 233 3.82 -6.70 28.54
N LEU A 234 3.38 -6.03 27.48
CA LEU A 234 3.28 -6.56 26.12
C LEU A 234 4.33 -5.95 25.17
N GLY A 235 5.12 -4.98 25.61
CA GLY A 235 6.21 -4.37 24.84
C GLY A 235 5.77 -3.34 23.79
N ALA A 236 4.52 -3.37 23.33
CA ALA A 236 4.00 -2.45 22.31
C ALA A 236 2.48 -2.27 22.37
N VAL A 237 2.00 -1.13 21.85
CA VAL A 237 0.56 -0.81 21.76
C VAL A 237 0.11 -0.83 20.30
N PRO A 238 -0.92 -1.60 19.92
CA PRO A 238 -1.42 -1.61 18.55
C PRO A 238 -1.97 -0.24 18.14
N ARG A 239 -1.78 0.14 16.87
CA ARG A 239 -2.27 1.44 16.36
C ARG A 239 -3.76 1.34 16.01
N PRO A 240 -4.65 2.17 16.60
CA PRO A 240 -6.08 2.09 16.36
C PRO A 240 -6.49 2.20 14.89
N ILE A 241 -5.86 3.09 14.12
CA ILE A 241 -6.16 3.28 12.70
C ILE A 241 -5.86 2.02 11.86
N GLN A 242 -4.81 1.27 12.22
CA GLN A 242 -4.46 0.01 11.56
C GLN A 242 -5.50 -1.07 11.91
N VAL A 243 -5.89 -1.18 13.18
CA VAL A 243 -6.81 -2.20 13.70
C VAL A 243 -8.25 -1.98 13.22
N LEU A 244 -8.76 -0.76 13.33
CA LEU A 244 -10.18 -0.46 13.14
C LEU A 244 -10.54 -0.21 11.67
N VAL A 245 -9.61 0.33 10.88
CA VAL A 245 -9.86 0.75 9.49
C VAL A 245 -8.99 -0.02 8.52
N GLY A 246 -7.67 0.15 8.61
CA GLY A 246 -6.77 -0.25 7.52
C GLY A 246 -6.71 -1.76 7.27
N VAL A 247 -6.37 -2.56 8.29
CA VAL A 247 -6.22 -4.01 8.13
C VAL A 247 -7.57 -4.68 7.79
N PRO A 248 -8.69 -4.38 8.48
CA PRO A 248 -9.99 -4.94 8.09
C PRO A 248 -10.37 -4.59 6.65
N ALA A 249 -10.08 -3.36 6.21
CA ALA A 249 -10.36 -2.91 4.85
C ALA A 249 -9.51 -3.65 3.80
N LEU A 250 -8.24 -3.97 4.08
CA LEU A 250 -7.42 -4.80 3.18
C LEU A 250 -7.98 -6.21 3.03
N VAL A 251 -8.31 -6.85 4.14
CA VAL A 251 -8.78 -8.25 4.17
C VAL A 251 -10.15 -8.35 3.51
N TRP A 252 -11.09 -7.50 3.90
CA TRP A 252 -12.42 -7.51 3.31
C TRP A 252 -12.41 -7.01 1.87
N GLY A 253 -11.58 -6.01 1.55
CA GLY A 253 -11.44 -5.49 0.20
C GLY A 253 -10.91 -6.53 -0.80
N THR A 254 -9.85 -7.26 -0.44
CA THR A 254 -9.31 -8.37 -1.27
C THR A 254 -10.34 -9.50 -1.41
N HIS A 255 -11.11 -9.78 -0.36
CA HIS A 255 -12.21 -10.75 -0.41
C HIS A 255 -13.35 -10.32 -1.32
N MET A 256 -13.74 -9.04 -1.27
CA MET A 256 -14.78 -8.46 -2.11
C MET A 256 -14.36 -8.37 -3.56
N ARG A 257 -13.08 -8.08 -3.84
CA ARG A 257 -12.52 -8.00 -5.21
C ARG A 257 -12.68 -9.29 -6.01
N ALA A 258 -12.67 -10.44 -5.33
CA ALA A 258 -12.89 -11.74 -5.98
C ALA A 258 -14.31 -11.87 -6.57
N ARG A 259 -15.27 -11.13 -6.01
CA ARG A 259 -16.69 -11.17 -6.38
C ARG A 259 -17.15 -9.93 -7.14
N ARG A 260 -16.61 -8.76 -6.82
CA ARG A 260 -17.15 -7.45 -7.23
C ARG A 260 -16.04 -6.41 -7.44
N ARG A 261 -16.19 -5.57 -8.47
CA ARG A 261 -15.30 -4.41 -8.73
C ARG A 261 -15.24 -3.43 -7.56
N GLN A 262 -16.32 -3.30 -6.80
CA GLN A 262 -16.45 -2.39 -5.65
C GLN A 262 -15.45 -2.69 -4.52
N GLY A 263 -14.88 -3.90 -4.47
CA GLY A 263 -13.88 -4.26 -3.46
C GLY A 263 -12.61 -3.38 -3.52
N TRP A 264 -12.34 -2.73 -4.66
CA TRP A 264 -11.24 -1.76 -4.76
C TRP A 264 -11.43 -0.53 -3.87
N TRP A 265 -12.66 -0.03 -3.74
CA TRP A 265 -12.97 1.09 -2.85
C TRP A 265 -12.73 0.74 -1.38
N VAL A 266 -13.10 -0.48 -0.98
CA VAL A 266 -12.81 -0.98 0.36
C VAL A 266 -11.30 -1.13 0.55
N SER A 267 -10.61 -1.72 -0.42
CA SER A 267 -9.16 -1.93 -0.36
C SER A 267 -8.39 -0.61 -0.24
N ALA A 268 -8.90 0.51 -0.80
CA ALA A 268 -8.28 1.83 -0.69
C ALA A 268 -8.15 2.31 0.76
N PHE A 269 -9.11 2.00 1.64
CA PHE A 269 -8.98 2.28 3.07
C PHE A 269 -7.85 1.50 3.74
N GLY A 270 -7.39 0.43 3.11
CA GLY A 270 -6.21 -0.32 3.50
C GLY A 270 -4.92 0.51 3.55
N VAL A 271 -4.89 1.61 2.81
CA VAL A 271 -3.80 2.59 2.85
C VAL A 271 -3.60 3.16 4.25
N ALA A 272 -4.66 3.26 5.05
CA ALA A 272 -4.57 3.70 6.44
C ALA A 272 -3.69 2.77 7.30
N ALA A 273 -3.66 1.47 6.99
CA ALA A 273 -2.73 0.54 7.63
C ALA A 273 -1.33 0.64 7.01
N THR A 274 -1.22 0.57 5.69
CA THR A 274 0.08 0.43 5.03
C THR A 274 0.94 1.70 5.11
N VAL A 275 0.33 2.90 5.02
CA VAL A 275 1.06 4.16 5.24
C VAL A 275 1.46 4.31 6.70
N SER A 276 0.57 3.95 7.63
CA SER A 276 0.91 3.97 9.05
C SER A 276 2.07 3.02 9.36
N ILE A 277 2.15 1.85 8.72
CA ILE A 277 3.29 0.94 8.84
C ILE A 277 4.55 1.56 8.24
N ALA A 278 4.45 2.17 7.05
CA ALA A 278 5.58 2.84 6.40
C ALA A 278 6.11 4.05 7.20
N GLY A 279 5.29 4.68 8.06
CA GLY A 279 5.70 5.77 8.93
C GLY A 279 6.18 5.36 10.33
N LEU A 280 6.09 4.07 10.71
CA LEU A 280 6.32 3.64 12.09
C LEU A 280 7.70 4.03 12.65
N LEU A 281 8.73 3.94 11.81
CA LEU A 281 10.13 4.17 12.20
C LEU A 281 10.53 5.65 12.21
N VAL A 282 9.65 6.56 11.81
CA VAL A 282 9.94 8.01 11.85
C VAL A 282 10.03 8.50 13.29
N ASN A 283 9.32 7.86 14.23
CA ASN A 283 9.42 8.20 15.64
C ASN A 283 10.72 7.64 16.25
N PRO A 284 11.67 8.49 16.66
CA PRO A 284 12.95 8.03 17.20
C PRO A 284 12.81 7.30 18.54
N ALA A 285 11.69 7.49 19.26
CA ALA A 285 11.41 6.77 20.50
C ALA A 285 10.99 5.32 20.28
N THR A 286 10.66 4.93 19.03
CA THR A 286 10.14 3.60 18.72
C THR A 286 11.29 2.68 18.31
N ARG A 287 11.58 1.65 19.12
CA ARG A 287 12.60 0.65 18.78
C ARG A 287 12.13 -0.25 17.63
N LEU A 288 13.05 -0.84 16.87
CA LEU A 288 12.72 -1.78 15.78
C LEU A 288 11.83 -2.94 16.23
N ALA A 289 12.15 -3.54 17.38
CA ALA A 289 11.35 -4.62 17.97
C ALA A 289 9.94 -4.13 18.35
N GLU A 290 9.83 -2.93 18.92
CA GLU A 290 8.55 -2.30 19.26
C GLU A 290 7.72 -2.06 17.98
N ALA A 291 8.30 -1.51 16.92
CA ALA A 291 7.62 -1.30 15.64
C ALA A 291 7.12 -2.61 15.02
N GLY A 292 7.90 -3.68 15.13
CA GLY A 292 7.49 -5.04 14.73
C GLY A 292 6.29 -5.53 15.52
N LEU A 293 6.30 -5.38 16.85
CA LEU A 293 5.18 -5.76 17.72
C LEU A 293 3.93 -4.90 17.47
N ILE A 294 4.07 -3.58 17.30
CA ILE A 294 2.95 -2.69 16.94
C ILE A 294 2.27 -3.21 15.67
N THR A 295 3.06 -3.52 14.65
CA THR A 295 2.55 -4.04 13.36
C THR A 295 1.88 -5.40 13.54
N ALA A 296 2.51 -6.33 14.27
CA ALA A 296 2.00 -7.68 14.50
C ALA A 296 0.68 -7.67 15.28
N TYR A 297 0.59 -6.90 16.37
CA TYR A 297 -0.63 -6.78 17.19
C TYR A 297 -1.74 -6.10 16.40
N SER A 298 -1.40 -5.05 15.64
CA SER A 298 -2.39 -4.35 14.82
C SER A 298 -2.93 -5.23 13.71
N LEU A 299 -2.07 -6.03 13.06
CA LEU A 299 -2.47 -7.05 12.09
C LEU A 299 -3.36 -8.11 12.75
N ALA A 300 -2.96 -8.70 13.87
CA ALA A 300 -3.73 -9.76 14.52
C ALA A 300 -5.16 -9.31 14.87
N LEU A 301 -5.29 -8.15 15.52
CA LEU A 301 -6.59 -7.59 15.89
C LEU A 301 -7.40 -7.15 14.66
N GLY A 302 -6.75 -6.52 13.68
CA GLY A 302 -7.42 -6.11 12.44
C GLY A 302 -7.87 -7.30 11.57
N LEU A 303 -7.11 -8.39 11.54
CA LEU A 303 -7.49 -9.64 10.88
C LEU A 303 -8.72 -10.27 11.54
N LEU A 304 -8.82 -10.21 12.88
CA LEU A 304 -9.99 -10.67 13.62
C LEU A 304 -11.23 -9.85 13.25
N ILE A 305 -11.13 -8.53 13.24
CA ILE A 305 -12.23 -7.64 12.82
C ILE A 305 -12.60 -7.90 11.35
N GLY A 306 -11.61 -7.99 10.46
CA GLY A 306 -11.84 -8.31 9.05
C GLY A 306 -12.52 -9.66 8.84
N TYR A 307 -12.17 -10.67 9.64
CA TYR A 307 -12.86 -11.97 9.65
C TYR A 307 -14.34 -11.80 10.03
N LEU A 308 -14.63 -11.07 11.11
CA LEU A 308 -16.00 -10.83 11.56
C LEU A 308 -16.82 -10.10 10.49
N ILE A 309 -16.26 -9.06 9.87
CA ILE A 309 -16.92 -8.32 8.78
C ILE A 309 -17.27 -9.26 7.61
N ILE A 310 -16.32 -10.09 7.17
CA ILE A 310 -16.58 -11.07 6.10
C ILE A 310 -17.69 -12.04 6.50
N ARG A 311 -17.71 -12.51 7.74
CA ARG A 311 -18.73 -13.44 8.22
C ARG A 311 -20.12 -12.81 8.26
N ILE A 312 -20.20 -11.55 8.68
CA ILE A 312 -21.44 -10.77 8.70
C ILE A 312 -21.93 -10.55 7.26
N ASP A 313 -21.05 -10.10 6.36
CA ASP A 313 -21.39 -9.86 4.94
C ASP A 313 -21.91 -11.14 4.26
N LEU A 314 -21.22 -12.28 4.46
CA LEU A 314 -21.66 -13.56 3.93
C LEU A 314 -22.98 -14.04 4.56
N ALA A 315 -23.24 -13.76 5.84
CA ALA A 315 -24.51 -14.12 6.46
C ALA A 315 -25.71 -13.39 5.81
N PHE A 316 -25.51 -12.17 5.33
CA PHE A 316 -26.54 -11.38 4.63
C PHE A 316 -26.62 -11.64 3.12
N THR A 317 -25.59 -12.22 2.50
CA THR A 317 -25.47 -12.28 1.04
C THR A 317 -25.33 -13.67 0.43
N ALA A 318 -24.88 -14.67 1.19
CA ALA A 318 -24.59 -16.00 0.65
C ALA A 318 -25.87 -16.87 0.58
N PRO A 319 -26.03 -17.70 -0.46
CA PRO A 319 -27.06 -18.73 -0.50
C PRO A 319 -26.92 -19.72 0.67
N GLY A 320 -28.05 -20.13 1.27
CA GLY A 320 -28.06 -21.06 2.39
C GLY A 320 -27.37 -22.40 2.09
N GLY A 321 -26.60 -22.93 3.06
CA GLY A 321 -26.02 -24.28 3.02
C GLY A 321 -24.56 -24.39 2.55
N ARG A 322 -23.87 -25.47 2.98
CA ARG A 322 -22.44 -25.73 2.64
C ARG A 322 -22.21 -25.93 1.13
N ARG A 323 -23.18 -26.50 0.41
CA ARG A 323 -23.10 -26.72 -1.05
C ARG A 323 -23.25 -25.42 -1.84
N GLY A 324 -24.18 -24.54 -1.43
CA GLY A 324 -24.37 -23.21 -2.02
C GLY A 324 -23.10 -22.35 -1.92
N ARG A 325 -22.43 -22.37 -0.76
CA ARG A 325 -21.15 -21.65 -0.58
C ARG A 325 -20.02 -22.17 -1.46
N ARG A 326 -19.90 -23.50 -1.64
CA ARG A 326 -18.89 -24.07 -2.54
C ARG A 326 -19.17 -23.70 -3.99
N ALA A 327 -20.43 -23.70 -4.41
CA ALA A 327 -20.82 -23.27 -5.75
C ALA A 327 -20.54 -21.77 -5.97
N GLU A 328 -20.81 -20.94 -4.97
CA GLU A 328 -20.47 -19.51 -4.98
C GLU A 328 -18.95 -19.29 -5.03
N GLU A 329 -18.15 -20.01 -4.23
CA GLU A 329 -16.68 -19.93 -4.26
C GLU A 329 -16.11 -20.31 -5.63
N LEU A 330 -16.70 -21.28 -6.32
CA LEU A 330 -16.30 -21.71 -7.66
C LEU A 330 -16.68 -20.69 -8.74
N THR A 331 -17.75 -19.92 -8.53
CA THR A 331 -18.19 -18.85 -9.45
C THR A 331 -17.62 -17.47 -9.10
N ALA A 332 -17.10 -17.29 -7.88
CA ALA A 332 -16.44 -16.09 -7.38
C ALA A 332 -15.00 -15.95 -7.91
N LEU A 333 -14.81 -16.16 -9.21
CA LEU A 333 -13.55 -16.00 -9.91
C LEU A 333 -13.68 -14.87 -10.90
N ARG A 334 -13.68 -13.64 -10.40
CA ARG A 334 -13.34 -12.51 -11.26
C ARG A 334 -11.82 -12.50 -11.44
N PRO A 335 -11.28 -12.84 -12.63
CA PRO A 335 -9.85 -12.79 -12.86
C PRO A 335 -9.39 -11.33 -12.83
N GLU A 336 -8.43 -11.03 -11.96
CA GLU A 336 -7.62 -9.81 -12.05
C GLU A 336 -6.20 -10.20 -12.46
N PRO A 337 -5.51 -9.34 -13.23
CA PRO A 337 -4.15 -9.62 -13.67
C PRO A 337 -3.20 -9.77 -12.48
N GLY A 338 -2.19 -10.63 -12.66
CA GLY A 338 -1.21 -10.96 -11.62
C GLY A 338 -0.44 -9.74 -11.11
N ARG A 339 0.26 -9.87 -9.97
CA ARG A 339 0.92 -8.74 -9.26
C ARG A 339 1.85 -7.90 -10.13
N PHE A 340 2.53 -8.54 -11.09
CA PHE A 340 3.51 -7.92 -11.99
C PHE A 340 2.93 -7.50 -13.35
N GLN A 341 1.61 -7.59 -13.50
CA GLN A 341 0.89 -7.15 -14.68
C GLN A 341 0.12 -5.85 -14.37
N PRO A 342 -0.10 -4.98 -15.36
CA PRO A 342 -0.91 -3.78 -15.17
C PRO A 342 -2.36 -4.17 -14.84
N LEU A 343 -3.00 -3.38 -13.97
CA LEU A 343 -4.43 -3.50 -13.64
C LEU A 343 -5.34 -2.89 -14.71
N LEU A 344 -4.77 -1.99 -15.52
CA LEU A 344 -5.41 -1.27 -16.62
C LEU A 344 -4.94 -1.85 -17.95
#